data_AF-U5EE14-F1
#
_entry.id   AF-U5EE14-F1
#
_cell.length_a   1.000
_cell.length_b   1.000
_cell.length_c   1.000
_cell.angle_alpha   90.00
_cell.angle_beta   90.00
_cell.angle_gamma   90.00
#
_symmetry.space_group_name_H-M   'P 1'
#
loop_
_entity.id
_entity.type
_entity.pdbx_description
1 polymer ?
#
loop_
_entity_poly.entity_id
_entity_poly.type
_entity_poly.pdbx_seq_one_letter_code
_entity_poly.pdbx_strand_id
1 'polypeptide(L)'
;MGAERAVVAFEPSHSAFILVPASGARTDIEYLTVGPNPGWEIAKPLPAGFEWRNERKLYLTQIDAGSGVAADIETIVRDSAAHPADTYWFQGVGWLNPADVAARDGKTFRSFCSPHPL
;
A
#
# COMPACT_ATOMS: atom_id res chain seq x y z
N MET A 1 11.67 -5.23 6.08
CA MET A 1 12.37 -4.69 4.90
C MET A 1 12.17 -3.20 4.95
N GLY A 2 13.19 -2.45 5.37
CA GLY A 2 13.04 -1.01 5.60
C GLY A 2 13.05 -0.24 4.28
N ALA A 3 12.35 0.89 4.25
CA ALA A 3 12.41 1.86 3.16
C ALA A 3 13.01 3.19 3.63
N GLU A 4 13.76 3.85 2.74
CA GLU A 4 14.19 5.24 2.91
C GLU A 4 13.09 6.22 2.46
N ARG A 5 12.15 5.74 1.63
CA ARG A 5 11.06 6.54 1.11
C ARG A 5 9.91 5.66 0.61
N ALA A 6 8.69 6.03 0.98
CA ALA A 6 7.47 5.47 0.40
C ALA A 6 6.71 6.53 -0.37
N VAL A 7 6.20 6.13 -1.55
CA VAL A 7 5.36 6.97 -2.39
C VAL A 7 4.05 6.26 -2.64
N VAL A 8 2.94 6.93 -2.31
CA VAL A 8 1.60 6.55 -2.75
C VAL A 8 1.15 7.52 -3.82
N ALA A 9 1.04 7.06 -5.05
CA ALA A 9 0.58 7.87 -6.18
C ALA A 9 -0.82 7.46 -6.62
N PHE A 10 -1.58 8.41 -7.15
CA PHE A 10 -2.98 8.24 -7.54
C PHE A 10 -3.20 8.60 -9.01
N GLU A 11 -4.07 7.85 -9.68
CA GLU A 11 -4.52 8.13 -11.04
C GLU A 11 -6.04 8.34 -11.10
N PRO A 12 -6.52 9.29 -11.92
CA PRO A 12 -5.78 10.02 -12.97
C PRO A 12 -5.12 11.33 -12.52
N SER A 13 -5.28 11.76 -11.26
CA SER A 13 -4.83 13.09 -10.83
C SER A 13 -3.30 13.28 -10.85
N HIS A 14 -2.54 12.18 -10.85
CA HIS A 14 -1.09 12.16 -10.63
C HIS A 14 -0.67 12.79 -9.28
N SER A 15 -1.60 12.85 -8.33
CA SER A 15 -1.31 13.28 -6.96
C SER A 15 -0.45 12.22 -6.26
N ALA A 16 0.45 12.67 -5.39
CA ALA A 16 1.34 11.77 -4.68
C ALA A 16 1.48 12.20 -3.21
N PHE A 17 1.37 11.21 -2.34
CA PHE A 17 1.66 11.26 -0.92
C PHE A 17 3.04 10.64 -0.67
N ILE A 18 3.96 11.39 -0.05
CA ILE A 18 5.34 10.94 0.13
C ILE A 18 5.68 10.93 1.61
N LEU A 19 6.23 9.80 2.05
CA LEU A 19 6.69 9.57 3.42
C LEU A 19 8.20 9.33 3.43
N VAL A 20 8.85 9.85 4.47
CA VAL A 20 10.26 9.59 4.80
C VAL A 20 10.37 9.16 6.27
N PRO A 21 11.37 8.37 6.67
CA PRO A 21 11.54 7.98 8.05
C PRO A 21 11.79 9.18 8.98
N ALA A 22 11.06 9.25 10.10
CA ALA A 22 11.19 10.34 11.06
C ALA A 22 12.56 10.36 11.76
N SER A 23 13.18 9.19 11.92
CA SER A 23 14.50 9.04 12.54
C SER A 23 15.66 9.38 11.61
N GLY A 24 15.40 9.57 10.30
CA GLY A 24 16.43 9.61 9.26
C GLY A 24 17.07 8.25 8.94
N ALA A 25 16.71 7.18 9.67
CA ALA A 25 17.16 5.82 9.40
C ALA A 25 16.06 5.01 8.69
N ARG A 26 16.48 4.04 7.88
CA ARG A 26 15.58 3.12 7.17
C ARG A 26 14.55 2.52 8.14
N THR A 27 13.27 2.59 7.80
CA THR A 27 12.16 2.19 8.67
C THR A 27 11.27 1.18 7.95
N ASP A 28 10.78 0.17 8.67
CA ASP A 28 9.86 -0.83 8.10
C ASP A 28 8.46 -0.24 7.86
N ILE A 29 7.77 -0.77 6.86
CA ILE A 29 6.36 -0.46 6.58
C ILE A 29 5.56 -1.74 6.74
N GLU A 30 4.84 -1.84 7.84
CA GLU A 30 3.85 -2.90 8.05
C GLU A 30 2.45 -2.43 7.66
N TYR A 31 2.13 -1.19 8.04
CA TYR A 31 0.85 -0.55 7.76
C TYR A 31 1.08 0.84 7.20
N LEU A 32 0.22 1.23 6.26
CA LEU A 32 0.24 2.54 5.64
C LEU A 32 -1.17 3.12 5.62
N THR A 33 -1.32 4.31 6.19
CA THR A 33 -2.53 5.11 6.07
C THR A 33 -2.25 6.32 5.18
N VAL A 34 -3.24 6.73 4.38
CA VAL A 34 -3.22 8.03 3.70
C VAL A 34 -3.47 9.12 4.76
N GLY A 35 -2.43 9.45 5.52
CA GLY A 35 -2.49 10.27 6.73
C GLY A 35 -1.22 10.10 7.59
N PRO A 36 -1.25 10.46 8.89
CA PRO A 36 -0.13 10.22 9.79
C PRO A 36 0.22 8.72 9.89
N ASN A 37 1.51 8.41 9.93
CA ASN A 37 2.02 7.03 10.05
C ASN A 37 3.11 6.97 11.15
N PRO A 38 3.01 6.08 12.14
CA PRO A 38 4.04 5.95 13.18
C PRO A 38 5.43 5.66 12.61
N GLY A 39 6.45 6.40 13.06
CA GLY A 39 7.84 6.25 12.56
C GLY A 39 8.13 6.96 11.23
N TRP A 40 7.13 7.59 10.62
CA TRP A 40 7.26 8.28 9.33
C TRP A 40 6.82 9.74 9.43
N GLU A 41 7.50 10.60 8.68
CA GLU A 41 7.12 11.99 8.44
C GLU A 41 6.56 12.16 7.03
N ILE A 42 5.56 13.04 6.91
CA ILE A 42 4.96 13.40 5.62
C ILE A 42 5.87 14.43 4.94
N ALA A 43 6.70 13.97 4.01
CA ALA A 43 7.55 14.85 3.20
C ALA A 43 6.75 15.60 2.13
N LYS A 44 5.68 15.00 1.60
CA LYS A 44 4.74 15.65 0.69
C LYS A 44 3.31 15.24 1.04
N PRO A 45 2.47 16.15 1.57
CA PRO A 45 1.07 15.86 1.81
C PRO A 45 0.29 15.83 0.49
N LEU A 46 -0.88 15.21 0.51
CA LEU A 46 -1.86 15.36 -0.56
C LEU A 46 -2.45 16.78 -0.57
N PRO A 47 -2.98 17.25 -1.72
CA PRO A 47 -3.69 18.52 -1.76
C PRO A 47 -4.82 18.60 -0.73
N ALA A 48 -5.09 19.79 -0.21
CA ALA A 48 -6.21 19.99 0.71
C ALA A 48 -7.53 19.59 0.05
N GLY A 49 -8.35 18.80 0.77
CA GLY A 49 -9.62 18.29 0.25
C GLY A 49 -9.49 17.19 -0.82
N PHE A 50 -8.30 16.60 -0.99
CA PHE A 50 -8.12 15.49 -1.93
C PHE A 50 -8.82 14.21 -1.43
N GLU A 51 -9.84 13.79 -2.17
CA GLU A 51 -10.60 12.56 -1.89
C GLU A 51 -10.05 11.38 -2.72
N TRP A 52 -9.06 10.69 -2.17
CA TRP A 52 -8.39 9.58 -2.85
C TRP A 52 -9.33 8.44 -3.27
N ARG A 53 -10.48 8.28 -2.60
CA ARG A 53 -11.49 7.25 -2.94
C ARG A 53 -12.18 7.49 -4.28
N ASN A 54 -12.08 8.70 -4.83
CA ASN A 54 -12.60 9.06 -6.15
C ASN A 54 -11.58 8.79 -7.27
N GLU A 55 -10.35 8.41 -6.92
CA GLU A 55 -9.33 8.02 -7.88
C GLU A 55 -9.58 6.57 -8.35
N ARG A 56 -8.99 6.21 -9.48
CA ARG A 56 -9.18 4.88 -10.07
C ARG A 56 -8.16 3.88 -9.55
N LYS A 57 -6.90 4.31 -9.42
CA LYS A 57 -5.79 3.46 -9.02
C LYS A 57 -4.92 4.14 -7.98
N LEU A 58 -4.36 3.32 -7.08
CA LEU A 58 -3.25 3.69 -6.23
C LEU A 58 -2.02 2.87 -6.61
N TYR A 59 -0.85 3.49 -6.48
CA TYR A 59 0.44 2.84 -6.66
C TYR A 59 1.26 3.08 -5.39
N LEU A 60 1.71 2.01 -4.74
CA LEU A 60 2.66 2.07 -3.64
C LEU A 60 4.03 1.68 -4.18
N THR A 61 5.01 2.57 -4.02
CA THR A 61 6.40 2.33 -4.43
C THR A 61 7.34 2.55 -3.26
N GLN A 62 8.24 1.59 -3.02
CA GLN A 62 9.42 1.76 -2.17
C GLN A 62 10.61 2.10 -3.09
N ILE A 63 11.07 3.35 -3.07
CA ILE A 63 12.01 3.86 -4.10
C ILE A 63 13.35 3.12 -4.11
N ASP A 64 13.85 2.75 -2.94
CA ASP A 64 15.12 2.06 -2.74
C ASP A 64 15.04 0.55 -3.03
N ALA A 65 13.85 -0.04 -2.96
CA ALA A 65 13.63 -1.45 -3.30
C ALA A 65 13.40 -1.67 -4.82
N GLY A 66 13.16 -0.61 -5.59
CA GLY A 66 12.80 -0.71 -7.01
C GLY A 66 11.50 -1.48 -7.26
N SER A 67 10.69 -1.69 -6.22
CA SER A 67 9.47 -2.49 -6.22
C SER A 67 8.26 -1.62 -5.93
N GLY A 68 7.15 -1.94 -6.59
CA GLY A 68 5.88 -1.29 -6.35
C GLY A 68 4.71 -2.23 -6.61
N VAL A 69 3.56 -1.87 -6.05
CA VAL A 69 2.28 -2.56 -6.26
C VAL A 69 1.22 -1.55 -6.62
N ALA A 70 0.24 -2.00 -7.39
CA ALA A 70 -0.92 -1.20 -7.76
C ALA A 70 -2.20 -1.87 -7.28
N ALA A 71 -3.20 -1.07 -6.96
CA ALA A 71 -4.53 -1.57 -6.65
C ALA A 71 -5.63 -0.70 -7.26
N ASP A 72 -6.72 -1.34 -7.70
CA ASP A 72 -7.90 -0.64 -8.22
C ASP A 72 -8.78 -0.16 -7.06
N ILE A 73 -8.90 1.16 -6.93
CA ILE A 73 -9.60 1.80 -5.81
C ILE A 73 -11.11 1.55 -5.89
N GLU A 74 -11.70 1.61 -7.08
CA GLU A 74 -13.15 1.46 -7.28
C GLU A 74 -13.66 0.13 -6.70
N THR A 75 -12.96 -0.98 -7.00
CA THR A 75 -13.30 -2.31 -6.48
C THR A 75 -13.17 -2.36 -4.96
N ILE A 76 -12.09 -1.81 -4.41
CA ILE A 76 -11.87 -1.76 -2.96
C ILE A 76 -13.00 -0.99 -2.29
N VAL A 77 -13.29 0.23 -2.75
CA VAL A 77 -14.31 1.10 -2.14
C VAL A 77 -15.70 0.47 -2.23
N ARG A 78 -16.06 -0.10 -3.38
CA ARG A 78 -17.36 -0.77 -3.58
C ARG A 78 -17.55 -1.95 -2.63
N ASP A 79 -16.51 -2.77 -2.47
CA ASP A 79 -16.64 -4.08 -1.80
C ASP A 79 -16.25 -4.00 -0.30
N SER A 80 -15.58 -2.93 0.15
CA SER A 80 -15.08 -2.76 1.52
C SER A 80 -16.18 -2.68 2.58
N ALA A 81 -17.45 -2.49 2.23
CA ALA A 81 -18.55 -2.55 3.20
C ALA A 81 -19.05 -3.99 3.46
N ALA A 82 -18.70 -4.94 2.57
CA ALA A 82 -19.30 -6.27 2.53
C ALA A 82 -18.27 -7.42 2.60
N HIS A 83 -16.99 -7.11 2.83
CA HIS A 83 -15.96 -8.14 2.96
C HIS A 83 -16.04 -8.85 4.31
N PRO A 84 -15.60 -10.13 4.40
CA PRO A 84 -15.52 -10.82 5.68
C PRO A 84 -14.60 -10.07 6.66
N ALA A 85 -14.93 -10.09 7.95
CA ALA A 85 -14.04 -9.54 8.97
C ALA A 85 -12.64 -10.18 8.90
N ASP A 86 -11.61 -9.42 9.28
CA ASP A 86 -10.20 -9.86 9.24
C ASP A 86 -9.69 -10.25 7.83
N THR A 87 -10.28 -9.67 6.78
CA THR A 87 -9.76 -9.82 5.41
C THR A 87 -9.26 -8.50 4.85
N TYR A 88 -8.26 -8.58 3.99
CA TYR A 88 -7.62 -7.46 3.30
C TYR A 88 -7.67 -7.69 1.80
N TRP A 89 -7.75 -6.61 1.02
CA TRP A 89 -7.80 -6.71 -0.44
C TRP A 89 -6.42 -7.01 -1.03
N PHE A 90 -6.35 -8.04 -1.87
CA PHE A 90 -5.18 -8.37 -2.69
C PHE A 90 -5.53 -8.24 -4.17
N GLN A 91 -4.85 -7.33 -4.87
CA GLN A 91 -5.11 -7.04 -6.28
C GLN A 91 -5.05 -8.31 -7.14
N GLY A 92 -6.09 -8.55 -7.94
CA GLY A 92 -6.20 -9.73 -8.81
C GLY A 92 -6.49 -11.04 -8.10
N VAL A 93 -6.63 -11.04 -6.77
CA VAL A 93 -6.90 -12.25 -5.97
C VAL A 93 -8.20 -12.14 -5.18
N GLY A 94 -8.47 -10.99 -4.56
CA GLY A 94 -9.67 -10.74 -3.74
C GLY A 94 -9.35 -10.51 -2.27
N TRP A 95 -10.37 -10.65 -1.43
CA TRP A 95 -10.27 -10.48 0.03
C TRP A 95 -9.70 -11.74 0.68
N LEU A 96 -8.57 -11.62 1.38
CA LEU A 96 -7.90 -12.72 2.06
C LEU A 96 -7.62 -12.38 3.52
N ASN A 97 -7.74 -13.37 4.41
CA ASN A 97 -7.27 -13.25 5.79
C ASN A 97 -5.78 -13.64 5.90
N PRO A 98 -5.13 -13.41 7.06
CA PRO A 98 -3.72 -13.77 7.24
C PRO A 98 -3.38 -15.25 7.01
N ALA A 99 -4.29 -16.17 7.34
CA ALA A 99 -4.08 -17.61 7.12
C ALA A 99 -4.11 -17.97 5.63
N ASP A 100 -5.03 -17.38 4.86
CA ASP A 100 -5.11 -17.53 3.41
C ASP A 100 -3.83 -17.02 2.74
N VAL A 101 -3.31 -15.87 3.18
CA VAL A 101 -2.05 -15.30 2.70
C VAL A 101 -0.89 -16.26 2.99
N ALA A 102 -0.74 -16.73 4.23
CA ALA A 102 0.33 -17.67 4.60
C ALA A 102 0.28 -18.98 3.80
N ALA A 103 -0.91 -19.46 3.44
CA ALA A 103 -1.07 -20.67 2.65
C ALA A 103 -0.69 -20.47 1.17
N ARG A 104 -0.92 -19.27 0.62
CA ARG A 104 -0.94 -18.97 -0.82
C ARG A 104 0.21 -18.11 -1.31
N ASP A 105 0.83 -17.32 -0.44
CA ASP A 105 1.94 -16.44 -0.79
C ASP A 105 3.17 -17.25 -1.23
N GLY A 106 3.86 -16.76 -2.27
CA GLY A 106 4.96 -17.45 -2.92
C GLY A 106 4.55 -18.69 -3.74
N LYS A 107 3.27 -19.08 -3.74
CA LYS A 107 2.75 -20.24 -4.48
C LYS A 107 1.76 -19.86 -5.58
N THR A 108 0.71 -19.13 -5.20
CA THR A 108 -0.42 -18.79 -6.09
C THR A 108 -0.55 -17.29 -6.36
N PHE A 109 0.05 -16.47 -5.50
CA PHE A 109 0.33 -15.05 -5.75
C PHE A 109 1.60 -14.67 -4.97
N ARG A 110 2.12 -13.46 -5.21
CA ARG A 110 3.24 -12.91 -4.43
C ARG A 110 2.81 -11.60 -3.79
N SER A 111 2.85 -11.55 -2.47
CA SER A 111 2.59 -10.32 -1.73
C SER A 111 3.72 -9.31 -1.92
N PHE A 112 3.45 -8.03 -1.61
CA PHE A 112 4.45 -6.97 -1.77
C PHE A 112 5.68 -7.19 -0.89
N CYS A 113 5.48 -7.78 0.29
CA CYS A 113 6.54 -8.02 1.27
C CYS A 113 7.11 -9.44 1.19
N SER A 114 6.72 -10.26 0.20
CA SER A 114 7.30 -11.60 0.07
C SER A 114 8.81 -11.50 -0.15
N PRO A 115 9.62 -12.31 0.55
CA PRO A 115 11.05 -12.38 0.27
C PRO A 115 11.26 -12.77 -1.20
N HIS A 116 12.23 -12.13 -1.85
CA HIS A 116 12.68 -12.55 -3.17
C HIS A 116 13.15 -14.00 -3.07
N PRO A 117 12.80 -14.90 -4.01
CA PRO A 117 13.34 -16.25 -3.99
C PRO A 117 14.87 -16.19 -4.05
N LEU A 118 15.52 -16.98 -3.21
CA LEU A 118 16.96 -17.23 -3.24
C LEU A 118 17.38 -17.87 -4.57
#